data_AF-A0A7C0US02-F1
#
_entry.id   AF-A0A7C0US02-F1
#
_cell.length_a   1.000
_cell.length_b   1.000
_cell.length_c   1.000
_cell.angle_alpha   90.00
_cell.angle_beta   90.00
_cell.angle_gamma   90.00
#
_symmetry.space_group_name_H-M   'P 1'
#
loop_
_entity.id
_entity.type
_entity.pdbx_description
1 polymer ?
#
loop_
_entity_poly.entity_id
_entity_poly.type
_entity_poly.pdbx_seq_one_letter_code
_entity_poly.pdbx_strand_id
1 'polypeptide(L)'
;MKKDVPSAENPAKRIAMRIGGTAIIYGHGFMEAAATRWRQQLNENAKMMAFDFGVPEENHNELMAWEGIEESNGLITCIFLRHENESEQIKKRFDFMKKIYEKYADGVEIFADGGDEISRLMSVVYMGDYVSNYCALLRDIDPTPVSLIQKLKKKL
;
A
#
# COMPACT_ATOMS: atom_id res chain seq x y z
N MET A 1 -2.15 18.66 -2.64
CA MET A 1 -3.32 17.91 -2.12
C MET A 1 -4.59 18.69 -2.38
N LYS A 2 -5.47 18.19 -3.26
CA LYS A 2 -6.78 18.82 -3.50
C LYS A 2 -7.76 18.41 -2.39
N LYS A 3 -7.72 19.11 -1.26
CA LYS A 3 -8.55 18.82 -0.07
C LYS A 3 -10.04 18.96 -0.37
N ASP A 4 -10.41 19.90 -1.22
CA ASP A 4 -11.81 20.28 -1.46
C ASP A 4 -12.50 19.42 -2.53
N VAL A 5 -11.75 18.56 -3.23
CA VAL A 5 -12.34 17.62 -4.20
C VAL A 5 -13.03 16.48 -3.44
N PRO A 6 -14.34 16.22 -3.67
CA PRO A 6 -15.06 15.13 -3.02
C PRO A 6 -14.39 13.77 -3.22
N SER A 7 -14.62 12.82 -2.30
CA SER A 7 -14.05 11.47 -2.39
C SER A 7 -14.47 10.75 -3.68
N ALA A 8 -15.69 10.96 -4.17
CA ALA A 8 -16.18 10.39 -5.43
C ALA A 8 -15.27 10.71 -6.64
N GLU A 9 -14.60 11.86 -6.64
CA GLU A 9 -13.76 12.35 -7.74
C GLU A 9 -12.27 12.26 -7.44
N ASN A 10 -11.88 11.72 -6.28
CA ASN A 10 -10.50 11.69 -5.82
C ASN A 10 -10.06 10.25 -5.54
N PRO A 11 -9.36 9.59 -6.49
CA PRO A 11 -8.92 8.20 -6.34
C PRO A 11 -8.14 7.95 -5.05
N ALA A 12 -7.25 8.85 -4.67
CA ALA A 12 -6.45 8.71 -3.45
C ALA A 12 -7.32 8.73 -2.18
N LYS A 13 -8.36 9.56 -2.12
CA LYS A 13 -9.33 9.53 -1.00
C LYS A 13 -10.10 8.21 -0.97
N ARG A 14 -10.56 7.71 -2.12
CA ARG A 14 -11.29 6.42 -2.18
C ARG A 14 -10.42 5.26 -1.73
N ILE A 15 -9.16 5.24 -2.16
CA ILE A 15 -8.18 4.24 -1.73
C ILE A 15 -7.97 4.35 -0.22
N ALA A 16 -7.70 5.55 0.30
CA ALA A 16 -7.46 5.75 1.73
C ALA A 16 -8.65 5.32 2.61
N MET A 17 -9.89 5.50 2.14
CA MET A 17 -11.10 5.03 2.83
C MET A 17 -11.23 3.50 2.88
N ARG A 18 -10.56 2.77 1.99
CA ARG A 18 -10.51 1.30 1.99
C ARG A 18 -9.38 0.73 2.83
N ILE A 19 -8.42 1.55 3.26
CA ILE A 19 -7.27 1.07 4.04
C ILE A 19 -7.63 1.10 5.53
N GLY A 20 -7.75 -0.10 6.09
CA GLY A 20 -8.00 -0.39 7.50
C GLY A 20 -6.76 -0.22 8.39
N GLY A 21 -6.65 -1.01 9.45
CA GLY A 21 -5.59 -0.89 10.47
C GLY A 21 -4.17 -1.03 9.92
N THR A 22 -3.86 -2.17 9.30
CA THR A 22 -2.55 -2.57 8.78
C THR A 22 -2.61 -2.68 7.27
N ALA A 23 -1.66 -2.03 6.58
CA ALA A 23 -1.52 -2.16 5.13
C ALA A 23 -0.38 -3.12 4.77
N ILE A 24 -0.63 -4.07 3.87
CA ILE A 24 0.39 -4.95 3.31
C ILE A 24 0.47 -4.68 1.80
N ILE A 25 1.62 -4.20 1.33
CA ILE A 25 1.77 -3.70 -0.05
C ILE A 25 2.65 -4.67 -0.85
N TYR A 26 2.14 -5.11 -1.99
CA TYR A 26 2.83 -6.06 -2.87
C TYR A 26 3.23 -5.37 -4.17
N GLY A 27 4.49 -5.55 -4.55
CA GLY A 27 5.04 -5.09 -5.83
C GLY A 27 5.85 -6.19 -6.52
N HIS A 28 6.13 -6.00 -7.80
CA HIS A 28 7.01 -6.89 -8.57
C HIS A 28 8.00 -6.06 -9.39
N GLY A 29 9.28 -6.46 -9.40
CA GLY A 29 10.31 -5.82 -10.22
C GLY A 29 10.46 -4.35 -9.82
N PHE A 30 10.37 -3.44 -10.80
CA PHE A 30 10.53 -2.00 -10.52
C PHE A 30 9.46 -1.45 -9.55
N MET A 31 8.29 -2.10 -9.41
CA MET A 31 7.24 -1.68 -8.47
C MET A 31 7.55 -2.00 -7.01
N GLU A 32 8.53 -2.84 -6.71
CA GLU A 32 8.94 -3.14 -5.32
C GLU A 32 9.42 -1.86 -4.62
N ALA A 33 10.14 -0.99 -5.35
CA ALA A 33 10.54 0.31 -4.83
C ALA A 33 9.33 1.20 -4.45
N ALA A 34 8.24 1.14 -5.22
CA ALA A 34 6.99 1.81 -4.85
C ALA A 34 6.34 1.17 -3.62
N ALA A 35 6.35 -0.16 -3.49
CA ALA A 35 5.81 -0.84 -2.32
C ALA A 35 6.54 -0.41 -1.04
N THR A 36 7.87 -0.38 -1.08
CA THR A 36 8.70 0.13 0.03
C THR A 36 8.39 1.59 0.34
N ARG A 37 8.26 2.43 -0.69
CA ARG A 37 7.92 3.85 -0.52
C ARG A 37 6.56 4.03 0.14
N TRP A 38 5.54 3.26 -0.26
CA TRP A 38 4.21 3.28 0.33
C TRP A 38 4.26 2.90 1.81
N ARG A 39 4.96 1.80 2.16
CA ARG A 39 5.15 1.39 3.55
C ARG A 39 5.74 2.53 4.37
N GLN A 40 6.83 3.12 3.89
CA GLN A 40 7.51 4.22 4.59
C GLN A 40 6.56 5.40 4.81
N GLN A 41 5.78 5.79 3.81
CA GLN A 41 4.87 6.93 3.92
C GLN A 41 3.65 6.65 4.79
N LEU A 42 3.12 5.43 4.82
CA LEU A 42 2.06 5.08 5.76
C LEU A 42 2.57 5.07 7.20
N ASN A 43 3.76 4.51 7.43
CA ASN A 43 4.42 4.54 8.73
C ASN A 43 4.71 5.99 9.18
N GLU A 44 5.23 6.82 8.28
CA GLU A 44 5.67 8.17 8.60
C GLU A 44 4.53 9.17 8.64
N ASN A 45 3.59 9.20 7.69
CA ASN A 45 2.54 10.22 7.65
C ASN A 45 1.30 9.80 8.43
N ALA A 46 0.81 8.57 8.23
CA ALA A 46 -0.42 8.09 8.86
C ALA A 46 -0.20 7.45 10.24
N LYS A 47 1.06 7.22 10.63
CA LYS A 47 1.46 6.49 11.84
C LYS A 47 0.79 5.11 11.92
N MET A 48 0.55 4.51 10.76
CA MET A 48 -0.04 3.20 10.61
C MET A 48 1.06 2.16 10.46
N MET A 49 0.83 0.95 10.95
CA MET A 49 1.71 -0.16 10.66
C MET A 49 1.51 -0.59 9.20
N ALA A 50 2.60 -0.60 8.44
CA ALA A 50 2.60 -1.11 7.07
C ALA A 50 3.79 -2.04 6.82
N PHE A 51 3.59 -2.98 5.90
CA PHE A 51 4.58 -3.95 5.43
C PHE A 51 4.61 -3.96 3.91
N ASP A 52 5.75 -4.29 3.32
CA ASP A 52 5.89 -4.47 1.88
C ASP A 52 6.59 -5.77 1.53
N PHE A 53 6.19 -6.36 0.40
CA PHE A 53 6.72 -7.63 -0.10
C PHE A 53 6.93 -7.58 -1.62
N GLY A 54 8.04 -8.15 -2.07
CA GLY A 54 8.38 -8.33 -3.48
C GLY A 54 7.96 -9.71 -3.99
N VAL A 55 7.16 -9.74 -5.05
CA VAL A 55 6.74 -10.99 -5.72
C VAL A 55 7.75 -11.30 -6.85
N PRO A 56 8.16 -12.56 -7.09
CA PRO A 56 7.67 -13.81 -6.50
C PRO A 56 8.44 -14.29 -5.25
N GLU A 57 9.57 -13.67 -4.89
CA GLU A 57 10.45 -14.19 -3.83
C GLU A 57 9.73 -14.32 -2.48
N GLU A 58 8.92 -13.32 -2.10
CA GLU A 58 8.16 -13.33 -0.85
C GLU A 58 6.90 -14.23 -0.89
N ASN A 59 6.45 -14.68 -2.08
CA ASN A 59 5.34 -15.64 -2.18
C ASN A 59 5.72 -17.03 -1.63
N HIS A 60 6.98 -17.29 -1.32
CA HIS A 60 7.39 -18.58 -0.77
C HIS A 60 7.15 -18.71 0.73
N ASN A 61 7.23 -17.61 1.48
CA ASN A 61 7.13 -17.63 2.95
C ASN A 61 5.86 -16.93 3.44
N GLU A 62 5.55 -15.75 2.88
CA GLU A 62 4.45 -14.93 3.37
C GLU A 62 3.08 -15.54 3.05
N LEU A 63 2.94 -16.17 1.88
CA LEU A 63 1.72 -16.86 1.47
C LEU A 63 1.27 -17.91 2.50
N MET A 64 2.22 -18.60 3.14
CA MET A 64 1.91 -19.60 4.16
C MET A 64 1.37 -18.99 5.45
N ALA A 65 1.73 -17.75 5.78
CA ALA A 65 1.22 -17.08 6.98
C ALA A 65 -0.31 -16.88 6.90
N TRP A 66 -0.86 -16.73 5.70
CA TRP A 66 -2.30 -16.55 5.48
C TRP A 66 -3.15 -17.78 5.82
N GLU A 67 -2.57 -18.98 5.89
CA GLU A 67 -3.30 -20.17 6.36
C GLU A 67 -3.67 -20.08 7.85
N GLY A 68 -2.92 -19.29 8.63
CA GLY A 68 -3.14 -19.09 10.06
C GLY A 68 -3.87 -17.80 10.43
N ILE A 69 -4.30 -17.00 9.44
CA ILE A 69 -5.00 -15.74 9.68
C ILE A 69 -6.51 -16.00 9.78
N GLU A 70 -7.12 -15.51 10.86
CA GLU A 70 -8.58 -15.41 10.97
C GLU A 70 -9.10 -14.15 10.25
N GLU A 71 -10.41 -14.07 10.01
CA GLU A 71 -11.02 -12.89 9.39
C GLU A 71 -10.68 -11.60 10.15
N SER A 72 -10.05 -10.65 9.46
CA SER A 72 -9.51 -9.44 10.07
C SER A 72 -10.55 -8.37 10.36
N ASN A 73 -11.80 -8.53 9.92
CA ASN A 73 -12.88 -7.54 10.07
C ASN A 73 -12.48 -6.14 9.57
N GLY A 74 -11.79 -6.07 8.42
CA GLY A 74 -11.31 -4.82 7.82
C GLY A 74 -10.09 -4.20 8.52
N LEU A 75 -9.42 -4.94 9.41
CA LEU A 75 -8.19 -4.47 10.05
C LEU A 75 -6.95 -4.66 9.17
N ILE A 76 -6.97 -5.57 8.21
CA ILE A 76 -5.86 -5.79 7.27
C ILE A 76 -6.33 -5.43 5.86
N THR A 77 -5.48 -4.69 5.14
CA THR A 77 -5.70 -4.36 3.73
C THR A 77 -4.48 -4.74 2.90
N CYS A 78 -4.68 -5.64 1.94
CA CYS A 78 -3.69 -6.03 0.94
C CYS A 78 -3.78 -5.10 -0.26
N ILE A 79 -2.66 -4.45 -0.61
CA ILE A 79 -2.57 -3.49 -1.71
C ILE A 79 -1.65 -4.09 -2.78
N PHE A 80 -2.19 -4.39 -3.94
CA PHE A 80 -1.45 -4.95 -5.07
C PHE A 80 -1.13 -3.84 -6.08
N LEU A 81 0.17 -3.53 -6.24
CA LEU A 81 0.65 -2.55 -7.21
C LEU A 81 0.88 -3.25 -8.55
N ARG A 82 0.03 -2.95 -9.53
CA ARG A 82 -0.05 -3.65 -10.82
C ARG A 82 0.17 -2.69 -11.99
N HIS A 83 0.44 -3.23 -13.16
CA HIS A 83 0.47 -2.47 -14.40
C HIS A 83 0.09 -3.35 -15.59
N GLU A 84 -0.39 -2.75 -16.68
CA GLU A 84 -0.93 -3.50 -17.82
C GLU A 84 0.08 -4.42 -18.52
N ASN A 85 1.36 -4.04 -18.48
CA ASN A 85 2.45 -4.80 -19.13
C ASN A 85 3.07 -5.90 -18.22
N GLU A 86 2.38 -6.33 -17.17
CA GLU A 86 2.87 -7.41 -16.32
C GLU A 86 2.91 -8.75 -17.09
N SER A 87 3.90 -9.60 -16.80
CA SER A 87 3.96 -10.92 -17.42
C SER A 87 2.76 -11.76 -16.98
N GLU A 88 2.31 -12.68 -17.84
CA GLU A 88 1.20 -13.60 -17.53
C GLU A 88 1.42 -14.40 -16.23
N GLN A 89 2.67 -14.68 -15.87
CA GLN A 89 2.99 -15.36 -14.62
C GLN A 89 2.72 -14.47 -13.40
N ILE A 90 3.09 -13.19 -13.46
CA ILE A 90 2.88 -12.23 -12.36
C ILE A 90 1.40 -11.92 -12.21
N LYS A 91 0.69 -11.74 -13.32
CA LYS A 91 -0.76 -11.57 -13.34
C LYS A 91 -1.48 -12.69 -12.58
N LYS A 92 -1.18 -13.94 -12.94
CA LYS A 92 -1.75 -15.13 -12.27
C LYS A 92 -1.43 -15.20 -10.79
N ARG A 93 -0.23 -14.74 -10.37
CA ARG A 93 0.16 -14.70 -8.96
C ARG A 93 -0.66 -13.69 -8.18
N PHE A 94 -0.76 -12.45 -8.65
CA PHE A 94 -1.58 -11.43 -7.99
C PHE A 94 -3.06 -11.82 -7.96
N ASP A 95 -3.59 -12.36 -9.06
CA ASP A 95 -4.97 -12.84 -9.11
C ASP A 95 -5.23 -13.96 -8.09
N PHE A 96 -4.29 -14.89 -7.96
CA PHE A 96 -4.36 -15.97 -6.97
C PHE A 96 -4.27 -15.44 -5.54
N MET A 97 -3.27 -14.61 -5.22
CA MET A 97 -3.08 -14.03 -3.89
C MET A 97 -4.32 -13.25 -3.46
N LYS A 98 -4.80 -12.34 -4.31
CA LYS A 98 -6.00 -11.54 -4.05
C LYS A 98 -7.20 -12.43 -3.73
N LYS A 99 -7.44 -13.46 -4.54
CA LYS A 99 -8.54 -14.41 -4.30
C LYS A 99 -8.44 -15.14 -2.96
N ILE A 100 -7.24 -15.45 -2.49
CA ILE A 100 -7.04 -16.10 -1.18
C ILE A 100 -7.17 -15.08 -0.05
N TYR A 101 -6.52 -13.93 -0.16
CA TYR A 101 -6.42 -12.94 0.91
C TYR A 101 -7.76 -12.23 1.14
N GLU A 102 -8.58 -12.04 0.10
CA GLU A 102 -9.93 -11.45 0.21
C GLU A 102 -10.92 -12.27 1.04
N LYS A 103 -10.55 -13.50 1.45
CA LYS A 103 -11.32 -14.28 2.43
C LYS A 103 -11.11 -13.81 3.87
N TYR A 104 -10.04 -13.06 4.13
CA TYR A 104 -9.58 -12.70 5.47
C TYR A 104 -9.31 -11.20 5.63
N ALA A 105 -9.01 -10.49 4.54
CA ALA A 105 -8.60 -9.10 4.53
C ALA A 105 -9.19 -8.35 3.32
N ASP A 106 -9.14 -7.02 3.34
CA ASP A 106 -9.56 -6.22 2.18
C ASP A 106 -8.51 -6.25 1.06
N GLY A 107 -8.93 -6.49 -0.18
CA GLY A 107 -8.06 -6.48 -1.36
C GLY A 107 -8.20 -5.20 -2.20
N VAL A 108 -7.13 -4.44 -2.39
CA VAL A 108 -7.09 -3.23 -3.22
C VAL A 108 -6.07 -3.41 -4.34
N GLU A 109 -6.47 -3.13 -5.57
CA GLU A 109 -5.56 -3.13 -6.71
C GLU A 109 -5.33 -1.70 -7.19
N ILE A 110 -4.06 -1.35 -7.40
CA ILE A 110 -3.65 -0.05 -7.92
C ILE A 110 -2.93 -0.30 -9.24
N PHE A 111 -3.58 0.07 -10.34
CA PHE A 111 -2.98 0.00 -11.66
C PHE A 111 -2.21 1.30 -11.94
N ALA A 112 -0.93 1.14 -12.24
CA ALA A 112 -0.05 2.23 -12.61
C ALA A 112 -0.39 2.79 -13.99
N ASP A 113 -0.18 4.09 -14.14
CA ASP A 113 -0.36 4.81 -15.39
C ASP A 113 0.99 5.27 -15.94
N GLY A 114 1.16 5.25 -17.26
CA GLY A 114 2.39 5.67 -17.93
C GLY A 114 2.87 4.73 -19.04
N GLY A 115 3.64 5.30 -19.97
CA GLY A 115 4.17 4.59 -21.14
C GLY A 115 5.40 3.72 -20.86
N ASP A 116 6.22 4.11 -19.88
CA ASP A 116 7.47 3.45 -19.50
C ASP A 116 7.50 3.09 -17.99
N GLU A 117 8.52 2.34 -17.57
CA GLU A 117 8.65 1.86 -16.19
C GLU A 117 8.79 3.00 -15.16
N ILE A 118 9.54 4.06 -15.50
CA ILE A 118 9.73 5.20 -14.59
C ILE A 118 8.43 5.97 -14.44
N SER A 119 7.72 6.23 -15.54
CA SER A 119 6.42 6.91 -15.51
C SER A 119 5.41 6.11 -14.67
N ARG A 120 5.35 4.80 -14.85
CA ARG A 120 4.49 3.90 -14.05
C ARG A 120 4.87 3.92 -12.58
N LEU A 121 6.15 3.78 -12.27
CA LEU A 121 6.67 3.85 -10.91
C LEU A 121 6.26 5.17 -10.24
N MET A 122 6.50 6.30 -10.91
CA MET A 122 6.20 7.62 -10.38
C MET A 122 4.70 7.84 -10.19
N SER A 123 3.84 7.32 -11.06
CA SER A 123 2.38 7.40 -10.91
C SER A 123 1.90 6.76 -9.61
N VAL A 124 2.47 5.58 -9.28
CA VAL A 124 2.12 4.83 -8.08
C VAL A 124 2.73 5.47 -6.84
N VAL A 125 3.98 5.93 -6.91
CA VAL A 125 4.62 6.69 -5.81
C VAL A 125 3.79 7.93 -5.46
N TYR A 126 3.40 8.70 -6.47
CA TYR A 126 2.58 9.89 -6.28
C TYR A 126 1.24 9.56 -5.63
N MET A 127 0.58 8.47 -6.07
CA MET A 127 -0.66 8.00 -5.47
C MET A 127 -0.46 7.65 -3.98
N GLY A 128 0.59 6.92 -3.64
CA GLY A 128 0.90 6.51 -2.26
C GLY A 128 1.14 7.68 -1.33
N ASP A 129 1.86 8.70 -1.80
CA ASP A 129 2.12 9.93 -1.05
C ASP A 129 0.80 10.62 -0.67
N TYR A 130 -0.16 10.71 -1.59
CA TYR A 130 -1.49 11.24 -1.26
C TYR A 130 -2.31 10.33 -0.36
N VAL A 131 -2.33 9.04 -0.65
CA VAL A 131 -3.07 8.05 0.14
C VAL A 131 -2.61 8.10 1.59
N SER A 132 -1.31 8.13 1.86
CA SER A 132 -0.78 8.21 3.22
C SER A 132 -1.24 9.46 3.98
N ASN A 133 -1.29 10.62 3.32
CA ASN A 133 -1.79 11.85 3.92
C ASN A 133 -3.30 11.78 4.19
N TYR A 134 -4.10 11.24 3.27
CA TYR A 134 -5.53 11.05 3.51
C TYR A 134 -5.80 10.01 4.60
N CYS A 135 -5.00 8.94 4.71
CA CYS A 135 -5.09 7.97 5.80
C CYS A 135 -4.82 8.62 7.17
N ALA A 136 -3.87 9.57 7.25
CA ALA A 136 -3.62 10.35 8.46
C ALA A 136 -4.84 11.21 8.83
N LEU A 137 -5.38 11.96 7.85
CA LEU A 137 -6.54 12.82 8.04
C LEU A 137 -7.80 12.05 8.46
N LEU A 138 -8.05 10.88 7.86
CA LEU A 138 -9.18 10.01 8.22
C LEU A 138 -9.06 9.42 9.63
N ARG A 139 -7.86 9.45 10.23
CA ARG A 139 -7.56 8.97 11.59
C ARG A 139 -7.39 10.12 12.59
N ASP A 140 -7.66 11.36 12.18
CA ASP A 140 -7.42 12.57 12.97
C ASP A 140 -5.96 12.70 13.47
N ILE A 141 -5.00 12.28 12.62
CA ILE A 141 -3.56 12.32 12.89
C ILE A 141 -2.91 13.46 12.07
N ASP A 142 -2.05 14.26 12.72
CA ASP A 142 -1.18 15.21 12.02
C ASP A 142 -0.03 14.45 11.32
N PRO A 143 0.09 14.53 9.98
CA PRO A 143 1.15 13.84 9.24
C PRO A 143 2.53 14.49 9.40
N THR A 144 2.61 15.76 9.84
CA THR A 144 3.83 16.58 9.82
C THR A 144 4.90 16.16 10.86
N PRO A 145 4.57 15.90 12.14
CA PRO A 145 5.58 15.69 13.16
C PRO A 145 6.21 14.29 13.11
N VAL A 146 7.55 14.23 13.22
CA VAL A 146 8.34 12.99 13.38
C VAL A 146 8.96 12.92 14.78
N SER A 147 8.13 13.09 15.80
CA SER A 147 8.56 13.31 17.19
C SER A 147 9.40 12.16 17.77
N LEU A 148 9.09 10.90 17.44
CA LEU A 148 9.86 9.74 17.91
C LEU A 148 11.27 9.71 17.30
N ILE A 149 11.39 10.04 16.01
CA ILE A 149 12.68 10.16 15.32
C ILE A 149 13.50 11.32 15.93
N GLN A 150 12.86 12.46 16.21
CA GLN A 150 13.52 13.59 16.87
C GLN A 150 14.02 13.22 18.27
N LYS A 151 13.26 12.43 19.04
CA LYS A 151 13.70 11.92 20.35
C LYS A 151 14.92 10.99 20.22
N LEU A 152 14.91 10.08 19.25
CA LEU A 152 16.05 9.20 18.98
C LEU A 152 17.31 10.00 18.61
N LYS A 153 17.17 10.98 17.70
CA LYS A 153 18.27 11.87 17.28
C LYS A 153 18.86 12.70 18.42
N LYS A 154 18.12 12.97 19.50
CA LYS A 154 18.62 13.67 20.68
C LYS A 154 19.39 12.76 21.64
N LYS A 155 19.27 11.44 21.51
CA LYS A 155 19.90 10.44 22.38
C LYS A 155 21.23 9.91 21.82
N LEU A 156 21.38 9.95 20.49
CA LEU A 156 22.59 9.60 19.75
C LEU A 156 23.48 10.84 19.60
#